data_AF-A0A2V5TH54-F1
#
_entry.id   AF-A0A2V5TH54-F1
#
_cell.length_a   1.000
_cell.length_b   1.000
_cell.length_c   1.000
_cell.angle_alpha   90.00
_cell.angle_beta   90.00
_cell.angle_gamma   90.00
#
_symmetry.space_group_name_H-M   'P 1'
#
loop_
_entity.id
_entity.type
_entity.pdbx_description
1 polymer ?
#
loop_
_entity_poly.entity_id
_entity_poly.type
_entity_poly.pdbx_seq_one_letter_code
_entity_poly.pdbx_strand_id
1 'polypeptide(L)'
;MFGPVKVTGDGVDANGKPMHVEWSGKFDGKDYPVTGDPNGDTRSYRRVNDRTLEVTIKKNGKVTVTARTVVSADGKSRTASVSGTTPKGKRFKNTAVYDKA
;
A
#
# COMPACT_ATOMS: atom_id res chain seq x y z
N MET A 1 -4.01 19.34 -8.93
CA MET A 1 -3.91 17.91 -9.28
C MET A 1 -2.51 17.45 -8.91
N PHE A 2 -2.34 16.49 -8.00
CA PHE A 2 -1.00 15.96 -7.74
C PHE A 2 -0.50 15.27 -9.02
N GLY A 3 0.70 15.62 -9.45
CA GLY A 3 1.35 15.00 -10.60
C GLY A 3 1.66 13.51 -10.35
N PRO A 4 2.29 12.82 -11.31
CA PRO A 4 2.84 11.50 -11.06
C PRO A 4 3.79 11.54 -9.86
N VAL A 5 3.74 10.51 -9.02
CA VAL A 5 4.59 10.36 -7.84
C VAL A 5 5.45 9.11 -7.99
N LYS A 6 6.74 9.24 -7.65
CA LYS A 6 7.65 8.12 -7.46
C LYS A 6 7.73 7.81 -5.96
N VAL A 7 7.55 6.54 -5.61
CA VAL A 7 7.72 5.99 -4.26
C VAL A 7 8.84 4.96 -4.32
N THR A 8 9.83 5.10 -3.46
CA THR A 8 10.92 4.15 -3.25
C THR A 8 10.90 3.68 -1.80
N GLY A 9 11.19 2.42 -1.55
CA GLY A 9 11.26 1.87 -0.20
C GLY A 9 12.22 0.71 -0.09
N ASP A 10 13.09 0.77 0.91
CA ASP A 10 13.97 -0.33 1.27
C ASP A 10 13.37 -1.15 2.41
N GLY A 11 13.60 -2.45 2.38
CA GLY A 11 13.10 -3.35 3.39
C GLY A 11 13.82 -4.68 3.40
N VAL A 12 13.30 -5.60 4.21
CA VAL A 12 13.81 -6.97 4.32
C VAL A 12 12.63 -7.92 4.13
N ASP A 13 12.81 -8.93 3.28
CA ASP A 13 11.76 -9.89 2.97
C ASP A 13 11.59 -10.95 4.08
N ALA A 14 10.62 -11.84 3.90
CA ALA A 14 10.32 -12.89 4.88
C ALA A 14 11.48 -13.88 5.11
N ASN A 15 12.48 -13.90 4.21
CA ASN A 15 13.66 -14.76 4.30
C ASN A 15 14.88 -13.99 4.83
N GLY A 16 14.73 -12.74 5.25
CA GLY A 16 15.84 -11.91 5.72
C GLY A 16 16.66 -11.25 4.61
N LYS A 17 16.22 -11.33 3.34
CA LYS A 17 16.94 -10.74 2.21
C LYS A 17 16.54 -9.27 2.00
N PRO A 18 17.49 -8.35 1.79
CA PRO A 18 17.17 -6.97 1.44
C PRO A 18 16.34 -6.88 0.15
N MET A 19 15.39 -5.95 0.13
CA MET A 19 14.59 -5.59 -1.03
C MET A 19 14.59 -4.07 -1.23
N HIS A 20 14.56 -3.66 -2.50
CA HIS A 20 14.34 -2.28 -2.92
C HIS A 20 13.10 -2.24 -3.79
N VAL A 21 12.07 -1.52 -3.35
CA VAL A 21 10.78 -1.43 -4.01
C VAL A 21 10.64 -0.07 -4.67
N GLU A 22 10.28 -0.06 -5.95
CA GLU A 22 9.96 1.15 -6.70
C GLU A 22 8.54 1.09 -7.26
N TRP A 23 7.83 2.21 -7.14
CA TRP A 23 6.52 2.42 -7.76
C TRP A 23 6.43 3.83 -8.31
N SER A 24 5.89 3.98 -9.52
CA SER A 24 5.58 5.29 -10.11
C SER A 24 4.15 5.28 -10.61
N GLY A 25 3.34 6.24 -10.18
CA GLY A 25 1.94 6.29 -10.58
C GLY A 25 1.20 7.51 -10.08
N LYS A 26 -0.14 7.41 -10.12
CA LYS A 26 -1.07 8.47 -9.72
C LYS A 26 -2.02 7.95 -8.64
N PHE A 27 -2.73 8.88 -7.99
CA PHE A 27 -3.76 8.59 -6.98
C PHE A 27 -5.16 8.45 -7.59
N ASP A 28 -5.25 7.93 -8.81
CA ASP A 28 -6.48 7.84 -9.62
C ASP A 28 -7.17 6.47 -9.57
N GLY A 29 -6.65 5.54 -8.76
CA GLY A 29 -7.18 4.20 -8.62
C GLY A 29 -6.79 3.22 -9.73
N LYS A 30 -5.94 3.62 -10.69
CA LYS A 30 -5.44 2.71 -11.72
C LYS A 30 -4.28 1.87 -11.21
N ASP A 31 -4.15 0.67 -11.77
CA ASP A 31 -3.01 -0.20 -11.49
C ASP A 31 -1.76 0.32 -12.21
N TYR A 32 -0.67 0.45 -11.47
CA TYR A 32 0.66 0.77 -11.99
C TYR A 32 1.65 -0.32 -11.57
N PRO A 33 2.65 -0.64 -12.40
CA PRO A 33 3.63 -1.68 -12.08
C PRO A 33 4.47 -1.31 -10.85
N VAL A 34 4.87 -2.34 -10.11
CA VAL A 34 5.82 -2.26 -9.01
C VAL A 34 7.05 -3.08 -9.37
N THR A 35 8.23 -2.53 -9.09
CA THR A 35 9.50 -3.23 -9.25
C THR A 35 10.06 -3.61 -7.89
N GLY A 36 10.61 -4.82 -7.76
CA GLY A 36 11.34 -5.26 -6.56
C GLY A 36 10.49 -5.72 -5.37
N ASP A 37 9.15 -5.67 -5.46
CA ASP A 37 8.25 -6.24 -4.45
C ASP A 37 7.94 -7.72 -4.79
N PRO A 38 8.39 -8.70 -4.00
CA PRO A 38 8.07 -10.10 -4.26
C PRO A 38 6.56 -10.41 -4.11
N ASN A 39 5.82 -9.58 -3.37
CA ASN A 39 4.44 -9.83 -2.99
C ASN A 39 3.39 -9.14 -3.88
N GLY A 40 3.81 -8.29 -4.82
CA GLY A 40 2.90 -7.59 -5.72
C GLY A 40 3.54 -7.15 -7.02
N ASP A 41 2.83 -7.32 -8.14
CA ASP A 41 3.26 -6.91 -9.47
C ASP A 41 2.70 -5.53 -9.84
N THR A 42 1.52 -5.20 -9.32
CA THR A 42 0.90 -3.88 -9.49
C THR A 42 0.35 -3.33 -8.19
N ARG A 43 0.28 -2.01 -8.14
CA ARG A 43 -0.31 -1.26 -7.04
C ARG A 43 -1.15 -0.12 -7.57
N SER A 44 -2.33 0.02 -6.98
CA SER A 44 -3.27 1.11 -7.22
C SER A 44 -3.43 1.93 -5.94
N TYR A 45 -3.28 3.24 -6.07
CA TYR A 45 -3.60 4.20 -5.02
C TYR A 45 -4.81 5.03 -5.45
N ARG A 46 -5.79 5.16 -4.57
CA ARG A 46 -7.00 5.94 -4.83
C ARG A 46 -7.26 6.91 -3.69
N ARG A 47 -7.21 8.21 -3.98
CA ARG A 47 -7.66 9.23 -3.03
C ARG A 47 -9.18 9.25 -3.02
N VAL A 48 -9.78 8.87 -1.90
CA VAL A 48 -11.25 8.87 -1.75
C VAL A 48 -11.74 10.26 -1.40
N ASN A 49 -11.03 10.94 -0.49
CA ASN A 49 -11.25 12.33 -0.10
C ASN A 49 -9.97 12.90 0.54
N ASP A 50 -10.05 14.08 1.14
CA ASP A 50 -8.87 14.75 1.71
C ASP A 50 -8.18 14.00 2.84
N ARG A 51 -8.90 13.12 3.55
CA ARG A 51 -8.39 12.38 4.70
C ARG A 51 -8.34 10.87 4.50
N THR A 52 -8.72 10.38 3.32
CA THR A 52 -8.89 8.93 3.07
C THR A 52 -8.15 8.48 1.81
N LEU A 53 -7.27 7.51 1.98
CA LEU A 53 -6.53 6.83 0.92
C LEU A 53 -6.89 5.35 0.91
N GLU A 54 -7.08 4.80 -0.28
CA GLU A 54 -7.18 3.36 -0.48
C GLU A 54 -6.01 2.85 -1.32
N VAL A 55 -5.57 1.64 -1.00
CA VAL A 55 -4.48 0.95 -1.72
C VAL A 55 -4.95 -0.45 -2.07
N THR A 56 -4.69 -0.87 -3.30
CA THR A 56 -4.86 -2.26 -3.76
C THR A 56 -3.52 -2.76 -4.28
N ILE A 57 -3.10 -3.95 -3.84
CA ILE A 57 -1.94 -4.67 -4.36
C ILE A 57 -2.44 -5.93 -5.07
N LYS A 58 -1.90 -6.18 -6.26
CA LYS A 58 -2.22 -7.38 -7.03
C LYS A 58 -0.95 -8.18 -7.32
N LYS A 59 -1.10 -9.50 -7.29
CA LYS A 59 -0.11 -10.47 -7.77
C LYS A 59 -0.78 -11.38 -8.80
N ASN A 60 -0.18 -11.56 -9.97
CA ASN A 60 -0.74 -12.35 -11.07
C ASN A 60 -2.18 -11.94 -11.43
N GLY A 61 -2.44 -10.63 -11.45
CA GLY A 61 -3.76 -10.04 -11.73
C GLY A 61 -4.81 -10.18 -10.60
N LYS A 62 -4.50 -10.90 -9.51
CA LYS A 62 -5.41 -11.12 -8.37
C LYS A 62 -5.10 -10.17 -7.24
N VAL A 63 -6.14 -9.60 -6.60
CA VAL A 63 -5.99 -8.77 -5.40
C VAL A 63 -5.48 -9.63 -4.25
N THR A 64 -4.31 -9.28 -3.72
CA THR A 64 -3.70 -9.96 -2.57
C THR A 64 -3.83 -9.15 -1.28
N VAL A 65 -3.81 -7.82 -1.40
CA VAL A 65 -3.91 -6.89 -0.25
C VAL A 65 -4.76 -5.68 -0.61
N THR A 66 -5.60 -5.26 0.34
CA THR A 66 -6.30 -3.99 0.33
C THR A 66 -5.99 -3.24 1.62
N ALA A 67 -5.77 -1.92 1.53
CA ALA A 67 -5.60 -1.06 2.69
C ALA A 67 -6.49 0.19 2.58
N ARG A 68 -7.04 0.63 3.71
CA ARG A 68 -7.70 1.93 3.86
C ARG A 68 -7.00 2.70 4.97
N THR A 69 -6.50 3.88 4.63
CA THR A 69 -5.85 4.79 5.57
C THR A 69 -6.71 6.02 5.77
N VAL A 70 -7.03 6.34 7.01
CA VAL A 70 -7.82 7.52 7.40
C VAL A 70 -7.01 8.39 8.33
N VAL A 71 -6.87 9.68 7.99
CA VAL A 71 -6.28 10.70 8.85
C VAL A 71 -7.37 11.24 9.79
N SER A 72 -7.04 11.42 11.08
CA SER A 72 -7.96 11.96 12.08
C SER A 72 -8.43 13.38 11.72
N ALA A 73 -9.57 13.79 12.28
CA ALA A 73 -10.14 15.11 11.99
C ALA A 73 -9.17 16.26 12.34
N ASP A 74 -8.45 16.12 13.46
CA ASP A 74 -7.43 17.04 13.96
C ASP A 74 -6.07 16.89 13.27
N GLY A 75 -5.90 15.91 12.38
CA GLY A 75 -4.66 15.68 11.64
C GLY A 75 -3.48 15.18 12.48
N LYS A 76 -3.72 14.78 13.73
CA LYS A 76 -2.65 14.33 14.65
C LYS A 76 -2.33 12.85 14.54
N SER A 77 -3.20 12.05 13.95
CA SER A 77 -2.94 10.62 13.74
C SER A 77 -3.50 10.13 12.41
N ARG A 78 -3.05 8.93 12.01
CA ARG A 78 -3.65 8.17 10.91
C ARG A 78 -3.83 6.72 11.33
N THR A 79 -4.93 6.12 10.90
CA THR A 79 -5.23 4.70 11.09
C THR A 79 -5.21 4.01 9.73
N ALA A 80 -4.40 2.96 9.61
CA ALA A 80 -4.37 2.07 8.45
C ALA A 80 -5.03 0.74 8.80
N SER A 81 -6.11 0.39 8.10
CA SER A 81 -6.76 -0.92 8.17
C SER A 81 -6.37 -1.72 6.94
N VAL A 82 -5.72 -2.86 7.14
CA VAL A 82 -5.16 -3.72 6.07
C VAL A 82 -5.82 -5.08 6.14
N SER A 83 -6.20 -5.62 4.99
CA SER A 83 -6.66 -7.00 4.84
C SER A 83 -5.97 -7.64 3.64
N GLY A 84 -5.65 -8.92 3.73
CA GLY A 84 -5.02 -9.60 2.62
C GLY A 84 -4.88 -11.10 2.81
N THR A 85 -4.17 -11.71 1.87
CA THR A 85 -3.85 -13.14 1.87
C THR A 85 -2.34 -13.30 1.71
N THR A 86 -1.71 -14.10 2.58
CA THR A 86 -0.28 -14.42 2.47
C THR A 86 -0.02 -15.32 1.26
N PRO A 87 1.25 -15.45 0.81
CA PRO A 87 1.60 -16.40 -0.25
C PRO A 87 1.18 -17.85 0.04
N LYS A 88 1.07 -18.23 1.32
CA LYS A 88 0.60 -19.56 1.78
C LYS A 88 -0.93 -19.67 1.84
N GLY A 89 -1.68 -18.69 1.35
CA GLY A 89 -3.14 -18.70 1.32
C GLY A 89 -3.84 -18.30 2.63
N LYS A 90 -3.09 -17.92 3.68
CA LYS A 90 -3.67 -17.52 4.96
C LYS A 90 -4.21 -16.09 4.89
N ARG A 91 -5.47 -15.88 5.23
CA ARG A 91 -6.05 -14.54 5.36
C ARG A 91 -5.51 -13.83 6.60
N PHE A 92 -5.34 -12.52 6.51
CA PHE A 92 -4.97 -11.67 7.64
C PHE A 92 -5.74 -10.36 7.64
N LYS A 93 -5.85 -9.76 8.82
CA LYS A 93 -6.31 -8.39 9.04
C LYS A 93 -5.37 -7.72 10.04
N ASN A 94 -5.03 -6.46 9.80
CA ASN A 94 -4.19 -5.67 10.69
C ASN A 94 -4.71 -4.24 10.76
N THR A 95 -4.59 -3.62 11.93
CA THR A 95 -4.85 -2.20 12.14
C THR A 95 -3.61 -1.58 12.76
N ALA A 96 -3.09 -0.53 12.12
CA ALA A 96 -1.96 0.22 12.64
C ALA A 96 -2.35 1.69 12.81
N VAL A 97 -2.05 2.25 13.98
CA VAL A 97 -2.27 3.66 14.30
C VAL A 97 -0.90 4.33 14.40
N TYR A 98 -0.77 5.48 13.76
CA TYR A 98 0.46 6.27 13.74
C TYR A 98 0.14 7.69 14.16
N ASP A 99 0.86 8.19 15.15
CA ASP A 99 0.82 9.60 15.51
C ASP A 99 1.75 10.40 14.60
N LYS A 100 1.40 11.67 14.41
CA LYS A 100 2.24 12.63 13.74
C LYS A 100 3.36 13.05 14.69
N ALA A 101 4.61 12.94 14.24
CA ALA A 101 5.78 13.47 14.94
C ALA A 101 5.83 15.00 14.90
#